data_AF-A0A7W7DJE8-F1
#
_entry.id   AF-A0A7W7DJE8-F1
#
_cell.length_a   1.000
_cell.length_b   1.000
_cell.length_c   1.000
_cell.angle_alpha   90.00
_cell.angle_beta   90.00
_cell.angle_gamma   90.00
#
_symmetry.space_group_name_H-M   'P 1'
#
loop_
_entity.id
_entity.type
_entity.pdbx_description
1 polymer ?
#
loop_
_entity_poly.entity_id
_entity_poly.type
_entity_poly.pdbx_seq_one_letter_code
_entity_poly.pdbx_strand_id
1 'polypeptide(L)'
;MEQIRVDETDYVRPDRAYLQKWKNKPGITGEQHLWVKTPVKQAAAGGGLASCERPFDSFGTAKKGGSARVGDTEAIELIVTDKADKAGTYTFYVAREGEPYLLKTVYKSAAQQTTTSFSGFDEPLNVRAPKPGDVLSAGG
;
A
#
# COMPACT_ATOMS: atom_id res chain seq x y z
N MET A 1 2.23 7.37 9.73
CA MET A 1 3.57 7.24 9.14
C MET A 1 3.44 7.64 7.69
N GLU A 2 4.44 8.29 7.13
CA GLU A 2 4.46 8.68 5.73
C GLU A 2 5.77 8.26 5.06
N GLN A 3 5.68 7.96 3.77
CA GLN A 3 6.81 7.57 2.93
C GLN A 3 6.68 8.26 1.58
N ILE A 4 7.78 8.79 1.07
CA ILE A 4 7.91 9.38 -0.25
C ILE A 4 9.12 8.75 -0.93
N ARG A 5 8.97 8.25 -2.15
CA ARG A 5 10.09 7.83 -2.99
C ARG A 5 10.23 8.79 -4.17
N VAL A 6 11.41 9.37 -4.33
CA VAL A 6 11.79 10.19 -5.49
C VAL A 6 13.15 9.68 -5.96
N ASP A 7 13.24 9.30 -7.23
CA ASP A 7 14.42 8.67 -7.82
C ASP A 7 14.92 7.48 -6.99
N GLU A 8 16.21 7.42 -6.68
CA GLU A 8 16.82 6.38 -5.84
C GLU A 8 16.79 6.71 -4.33
N THR A 9 15.89 7.60 -3.85
CA THR A 9 15.81 7.99 -2.44
C THR A 9 14.43 7.76 -1.84
N ASP A 10 14.39 7.08 -0.69
CA ASP A 10 13.23 7.02 0.21
C ASP A 10 13.33 8.10 1.29
N TYR A 11 12.24 8.82 1.51
CA TYR A 11 12.02 9.70 2.63
C TYR A 11 10.95 9.10 3.53
N VAL A 12 11.23 8.99 4.82
CA VAL A 12 10.34 8.36 5.79
C VAL A 12 10.09 9.29 6.96
N ARG A 13 8.82 9.59 7.21
CA ARG A 13 8.37 10.31 8.41
C ARG A 13 7.61 9.34 9.31
N PRO A 14 8.26 8.78 10.36
CA PRO A 14 7.58 7.92 11.31
C PRO A 14 6.59 8.74 12.12
N ASP A 15 5.42 8.16 12.41
CA ASP A 15 4.50 8.79 13.36
C ASP A 15 4.91 8.50 14.81
N ARG A 16 4.27 9.22 15.73
CA ARG A 16 4.51 9.07 17.16
C ARG A 16 4.27 7.64 17.65
N ALA A 17 3.21 6.98 17.18
CA ALA A 17 2.84 5.64 17.63
C ALA A 17 3.91 4.62 17.24
N TYR A 18 4.42 4.71 16.02
CA TYR A 18 5.53 3.91 15.53
C TYR A 18 6.78 4.11 16.40
N LEU A 19 7.16 5.35 16.68
CA LEU A 19 8.36 5.66 17.48
C LEU A 19 8.24 5.17 18.93
N GLN A 20 7.06 5.30 19.55
CA GLN A 20 6.80 4.82 20.91
C GLN A 20 6.95 3.30 20.99
N LYS A 21 6.41 2.57 20.01
CA LYS A 21 6.52 1.10 19.95
C LYS A 21 7.96 0.62 19.73
N TRP A 22 8.73 1.32 18.91
CA TRP A 22 10.05 0.85 18.48
C TRP A 22 11.17 1.14 19.48
N LYS A 23 11.08 2.21 20.28
CA LYS A 23 12.20 2.61 21.14
C LYS A 23 12.04 2.27 22.62
N ASN A 24 10.86 1.85 23.12
CA ASN A 24 10.59 1.81 24.57
C ASN A 24 11.06 3.11 25.28
N LYS A 25 11.12 4.24 24.56
CA LYS A 25 11.66 5.52 25.05
C LYS A 25 10.49 6.45 25.37
N PRO A 26 10.16 6.66 26.66
CA PRO A 26 9.04 7.52 27.07
C PRO A 26 9.26 9.01 26.81
N GLY A 27 10.41 9.41 26.24
CA GLY A 27 10.78 10.81 26.01
C GLY A 27 10.23 11.46 24.72
N ILE A 28 9.44 10.75 23.90
CA ILE A 28 8.81 11.34 22.70
C ILE A 28 7.41 11.84 23.07
N THR A 29 7.34 13.12 23.44
CA THR A 29 6.13 13.78 23.95
C THR A 29 5.42 14.64 22.89
N GLY A 30 6.12 15.07 21.84
CA GLY A 30 5.58 15.88 20.73
C GLY A 30 5.31 15.11 19.44
N GLU A 31 4.68 15.77 18.46
CA GLU A 31 4.57 15.26 17.09
C GLU A 31 5.95 15.19 16.43
N GLN A 32 6.20 14.12 15.67
CA GLN A 32 7.40 13.98 14.85
C GLN A 32 7.13 14.56 13.46
N HIS A 33 7.88 15.58 13.08
CA HIS A 33 7.73 16.24 11.77
C HIS A 33 8.89 15.96 10.82
N LEU A 34 9.99 15.38 11.32
CA LEU A 34 11.23 15.24 10.58
C LEU A 34 11.25 13.94 9.75
N TRP A 35 11.81 14.07 8.55
CA TRP A 35 12.01 12.99 7.60
C TRP A 35 13.42 12.43 7.71
N VAL A 36 13.56 11.12 7.57
CA VAL A 36 14.86 10.46 7.35
C VAL A 36 14.97 10.13 5.87
N LYS A 37 16.13 10.40 5.27
CA LYS A 37 16.43 9.98 3.89
C LYS A 37 17.30 8.72 3.88
N THR A 38 16.98 7.78 3.00
CA THR A 38 17.73 6.53 2.81
C THR A 38 17.80 6.20 1.32
N PRO A 39 18.96 5.85 0.75
CA PRO A 39 19.04 5.32 -0.60
C PRO A 39 18.18 4.06 -0.75
N VAL A 40 17.42 3.93 -1.85
CA VAL A 40 16.55 2.77 -2.10
C VAL A 40 17.32 1.46 -2.07
N LYS A 41 18.57 1.44 -2.54
CA LYS A 41 19.46 0.26 -2.48
C LYS A 41 19.80 -0.19 -1.06
N GLN A 42 19.74 0.72 -0.09
CA GLN A 42 19.98 0.44 1.33
C GLN A 42 18.69 0.13 2.09
N ALA A 43 17.52 0.41 1.51
CA ALA A 43 16.23 0.05 2.08
C ALA A 43 16.01 -1.47 1.95
N ALA A 44 16.24 -2.20 3.04
CA ALA A 44 15.99 -3.64 3.07
C ALA A 44 14.49 -3.96 2.93
N ALA A 45 14.16 -4.95 2.10
CA ALA A 45 12.84 -5.57 2.08
C ALA A 45 12.53 -6.10 3.50
N GLY A 46 11.40 -5.67 4.08
CA GLY A 46 11.03 -5.99 5.47
C GLY A 46 11.30 -4.86 6.48
N GLY A 47 11.91 -3.74 6.07
CA GLY A 47 12.09 -2.55 6.91
C GLY A 47 10.82 -1.74 7.23
N GLY A 48 9.64 -2.26 6.88
CA GLY A 48 8.36 -1.58 7.06
C GLY A 48 8.04 -0.51 6.01
N LEU A 49 8.87 -0.36 4.98
CA LEU A 49 8.59 0.49 3.84
C LEU A 49 7.66 -0.21 2.86
N ALA A 50 6.63 0.52 2.40
CA ALA A 50 5.73 0.03 1.39
C ALA A 50 6.49 -0.06 0.05
N SER A 51 6.34 -1.18 -0.64
CA SER A 51 6.65 -1.24 -2.06
C SER A 51 5.65 -0.34 -2.80
N CYS A 52 6.13 0.70 -3.48
CA CYS A 52 5.28 1.58 -4.26
C CYS A 52 4.64 0.82 -5.43
N GLU A 53 5.36 -0.15 -5.98
CA GLU A 53 4.84 -1.08 -6.97
C GLU A 53 4.16 -2.25 -6.26
N ARG A 54 2.92 -2.55 -6.67
CA ARG A 54 2.20 -3.71 -6.19
C ARG A 54 2.19 -4.77 -7.31
N PRO A 55 3.03 -5.82 -7.22
CA PRO A 55 3.02 -6.86 -8.23
C PRO A 55 1.65 -7.57 -8.19
N PHE A 56 1.10 -7.80 -9.39
CA PHE A 56 -0.08 -8.61 -9.59
C PHE A 56 0.33 -9.87 -10.33
N ASP A 57 0.81 -10.85 -9.58
CA ASP A 57 1.07 -12.17 -10.13
C ASP A 57 -0.25 -12.84 -10.51
N SER A 58 -0.29 -13.47 -11.67
CA SER A 58 -1.43 -14.29 -12.05
C SER A 58 -1.43 -15.59 -11.24
N PHE A 59 -2.53 -15.87 -10.55
CA PHE A 59 -2.68 -17.08 -9.76
C PHE A 59 -4.11 -17.65 -9.84
N GLY A 60 -4.20 -18.95 -9.54
CA GLY A 60 -5.48 -19.64 -9.47
C GLY A 60 -6.25 -19.65 -10.79
N THR A 61 -7.56 -19.84 -10.70
CA THR A 61 -8.47 -19.77 -11.84
C THR A 61 -9.66 -18.91 -11.42
N ALA A 62 -9.86 -17.79 -12.11
CA ALA A 62 -10.96 -16.89 -11.84
C ALA A 62 -12.28 -17.48 -12.34
N LYS A 63 -13.30 -17.42 -11.48
CA LYS A 63 -14.68 -17.67 -11.84
C LYS A 63 -15.43 -16.34 -11.84
N LYS A 64 -16.18 -16.08 -12.91
CA LYS A 64 -17.06 -14.91 -12.95
C LYS A 64 -18.13 -15.06 -11.87
N GLY A 65 -18.22 -14.07 -11.00
CA GLY A 65 -19.24 -13.94 -9.97
C GLY A 65 -20.39 -13.06 -10.44
N GLY A 66 -20.92 -12.26 -9.51
CA GLY A 66 -22.03 -11.35 -9.76
C GLY A 66 -21.61 -10.03 -10.41
N SER A 67 -22.61 -9.16 -10.55
CA SER A 67 -22.38 -7.73 -10.78
C SER A 67 -22.42 -7.00 -9.44
N ALA A 68 -21.60 -5.98 -9.30
CA ALA A 68 -21.47 -5.18 -8.10
C ALA A 68 -21.28 -3.70 -8.47
N ARG A 69 -21.19 -2.85 -7.45
CA ARG A 69 -20.84 -1.44 -7.61
C ARG A 69 -19.74 -1.08 -6.60
N VAL A 70 -18.69 -0.42 -7.08
CA VAL A 70 -17.58 0.07 -6.25
C VAL A 70 -17.55 1.59 -6.38
N GLY A 71 -17.98 2.29 -5.34
CA GLY A 71 -18.26 3.73 -5.44
C GLY A 71 -19.37 3.99 -6.46
N ASP A 72 -19.06 4.77 -7.50
CA ASP A 72 -19.98 5.07 -8.59
C ASP A 72 -19.76 4.24 -9.87
N THR A 73 -18.87 3.25 -9.81
CA THR A 73 -18.51 2.43 -10.97
C THR A 73 -19.15 1.05 -10.89
N GLU A 74 -19.84 0.63 -11.95
CA GLU A 74 -20.31 -0.75 -12.08
C GLU A 74 -19.12 -1.71 -12.23
N ALA A 75 -19.20 -2.86 -11.57
CA ALA A 75 -18.12 -3.84 -11.54
C ALA A 75 -18.63 -5.26 -11.77
N ILE A 76 -17.75 -6.09 -12.31
CA ILE A 76 -17.90 -7.54 -12.39
C ILE A 76 -17.02 -8.17 -11.31
N GLU A 77 -17.58 -9.11 -10.57
CA GLU A 77 -16.81 -9.90 -9.61
C GLU A 77 -16.05 -11.03 -10.31
N LEU A 78 -14.77 -11.20 -9.97
CA LEU A 78 -13.97 -12.36 -10.31
C LEU A 78 -13.51 -13.02 -9.01
N ILE A 79 -13.88 -14.28 -8.82
CA ILE A 79 -13.65 -15.04 -7.60
C ILE A 79 -12.52 -16.04 -7.85
N VAL A 80 -11.49 -16.00 -7.02
CA VAL A 80 -10.34 -16.93 -7.07
C VAL A 80 -10.19 -17.57 -5.71
N THR A 81 -10.22 -18.90 -5.66
CA THR A 81 -9.87 -19.64 -4.45
C THR A 81 -8.36 -19.61 -4.26
N ASP A 82 -7.92 -19.26 -3.06
CA ASP A 82 -6.52 -19.30 -2.68
C ASP A 82 -6.06 -20.77 -2.59
N LYS A 83 -4.97 -21.10 -3.27
CA LYS A 83 -4.42 -22.47 -3.26
C LYS A 83 -3.63 -22.76 -2.00
N ALA A 84 -3.02 -21.73 -1.41
CA ALA A 84 -2.20 -21.85 -0.19
C ALA A 84 -3.10 -21.97 1.05
N ASP A 85 -4.20 -21.23 1.07
CA ASP A 85 -5.29 -21.39 2.03
C ASP A 85 -6.57 -21.77 1.29
N LYS A 86 -6.91 -23.07 1.25
CA LYS A 86 -8.09 -23.56 0.53
C LYS A 86 -9.43 -23.00 1.07
N ALA A 87 -9.43 -22.40 2.27
CA ALA A 87 -10.57 -21.68 2.81
C ALA A 87 -10.53 -20.16 2.48
N GLY A 88 -9.38 -19.68 2.01
CA GLY A 88 -9.16 -18.32 1.52
C GLY A 88 -9.79 -18.09 0.15
N THR A 89 -10.47 -16.97 -0.01
CA THR A 89 -11.06 -16.54 -1.28
C THR A 89 -10.71 -15.09 -1.55
N TYR A 90 -10.24 -14.84 -2.77
CA TYR A 90 -10.12 -13.50 -3.33
C TYR A 90 -11.35 -13.19 -4.18
N THR A 91 -11.93 -12.01 -3.98
CA THR A 91 -12.91 -11.39 -4.88
C THR A 91 -12.30 -10.11 -5.44
N PHE A 92 -12.07 -10.11 -6.75
CA PHE A 92 -11.63 -8.95 -7.51
C PHE A 92 -12.83 -8.27 -8.15
N TYR A 93 -12.92 -6.96 -8.05
CA TYR A 93 -13.98 -6.16 -8.63
C TYR A 93 -13.38 -5.36 -9.77
N VAL A 94 -13.72 -5.74 -11.00
CA VAL A 94 -13.18 -5.14 -12.22
C VAL A 94 -14.25 -4.25 -12.84
N ALA A 95 -13.89 -3.04 -13.28
CA ALA A 95 -14.81 -2.13 -13.96
C ALA A 95 -15.53 -2.86 -15.12
N ARG A 96 -16.86 -2.71 -15.17
CA ARG A 96 -17.71 -3.38 -16.16
C ARG A 96 -17.62 -2.72 -17.54
N GLU A 97 -17.44 -1.41 -17.56
CA GLU A 97 -17.44 -0.58 -18.76
C GLU A 97 -16.13 0.21 -18.84
N GLY A 98 -15.73 0.55 -20.07
CA GLY A 98 -14.48 1.27 -20.32
C GLY A 98 -13.24 0.39 -20.12
N GLU A 99 -12.18 0.99 -19.57
CA GLU A 99 -10.97 0.24 -19.24
C GLU A 99 -11.21 -0.68 -18.03
N PRO A 100 -10.73 -1.94 -18.08
CA PRO A 100 -11.03 -2.95 -17.07
C PRO A 100 -10.17 -2.76 -15.82
N TYR A 101 -10.23 -1.58 -15.19
CA TYR A 101 -9.49 -1.30 -13.98
C TYR A 101 -9.94 -2.22 -12.85
N LEU A 102 -8.95 -2.73 -12.10
CA LEU A 102 -9.21 -3.42 -10.85
C LEU A 102 -9.53 -2.37 -9.78
N LEU A 103 -10.81 -2.25 -9.41
CA LEU A 103 -11.29 -1.21 -8.49
C LEU A 103 -11.08 -1.61 -7.02
N LYS A 104 -11.20 -2.90 -6.73
CA LYS A 104 -11.15 -3.43 -5.36
C LYS A 104 -10.77 -4.90 -5.36
N THR A 105 -10.04 -5.30 -4.33
CA THR A 105 -9.76 -6.69 -4.00
C THR A 105 -10.18 -6.96 -2.56
N VAL A 106 -10.93 -8.02 -2.34
CA VAL A 106 -11.28 -8.51 -1.02
C VAL A 106 -10.71 -9.91 -0.86
N TYR A 107 -9.86 -10.10 0.14
CA TYR A 107 -9.47 -11.42 0.61
C TYR A 107 -10.25 -11.75 1.86
N LYS A 108 -10.81 -12.96 1.93
CA LYS A 108 -11.48 -13.50 3.12
C LYS A 108 -10.99 -14.91 3.37
N SER A 109 -10.59 -15.19 4.60
CA SER A 109 -10.46 -16.54 5.15
C SER A 109 -11.03 -16.57 6.57
N ALA A 110 -10.98 -17.72 7.25
CA ALA A 110 -11.45 -17.82 8.62
C ALA A 110 -10.64 -16.94 9.60
N ALA A 111 -9.37 -16.68 9.30
CA ALA A 111 -8.45 -15.96 10.17
C ALA A 111 -8.40 -14.45 9.91
N GLN A 112 -8.69 -14.01 8.68
CA GLN A 112 -8.50 -12.62 8.29
C GLN A 112 -9.42 -12.20 7.15
N GLN A 113 -9.73 -10.91 7.13
CA GLN A 113 -10.36 -10.24 6.00
C GLN A 113 -9.59 -8.98 5.67
N THR A 114 -9.13 -8.88 4.43
CA THR A 114 -8.35 -7.74 3.93
C THR A 114 -9.05 -7.15 2.73
N THR A 115 -9.20 -5.83 2.72
CA THR A 115 -9.74 -5.09 1.57
C THR A 115 -8.68 -4.13 1.06
N THR A 116 -8.45 -4.13 -0.24
CA THR A 116 -7.64 -3.13 -0.94
C THR A 116 -8.50 -2.47 -2.00
N SER A 117 -8.48 -1.14 -2.09
CA SER A 117 -9.20 -0.37 -3.10
C SER A 117 -8.19 0.41 -3.94
N PHE A 118 -8.51 0.59 -5.22
CA PHE A 118 -7.68 1.30 -6.19
C PHE A 118 -8.52 2.39 -6.85
N SER A 119 -7.91 3.56 -7.06
CA SER A 119 -8.55 4.75 -7.62
C SER A 119 -7.48 5.69 -8.16
N GLY A 120 -7.89 6.77 -8.83
CA GLY A 120 -6.97 7.74 -9.42
C GLY A 120 -6.14 7.14 -10.57
N PHE A 121 -6.77 6.25 -11.34
CA PHE A 121 -6.12 5.62 -12.50
C PHE A 121 -5.72 6.70 -13.50
N ASP A 122 -4.50 6.58 -14.03
CA ASP A 122 -3.89 7.49 -15.01
C ASP A 122 -3.74 8.95 -14.55
N GLU A 123 -4.05 9.25 -13.27
CA GLU A 123 -3.81 10.57 -12.70
C GLU A 123 -2.32 10.75 -12.41
N PRO A 124 -1.68 11.81 -12.95
CA PRO A 124 -0.28 12.06 -12.68
C PRO A 124 -0.08 12.42 -11.21
N LEU A 125 0.83 11.70 -10.54
CA LEU A 125 1.17 11.98 -9.16
C LEU A 125 2.30 13.00 -9.07
N ASN A 126 2.02 14.18 -8.51
CA ASN A 126 3.03 15.21 -8.24
C ASN A 126 3.80 14.89 -6.95
N VAL A 127 4.67 13.89 -6.99
CA VAL A 127 5.53 13.51 -5.86
C VAL A 127 6.72 14.47 -5.77
N ARG A 128 6.98 15.00 -4.57
CA ARG A 128 8.10 15.90 -4.31
C ARG A 128 8.84 15.49 -3.05
N ALA A 129 10.15 15.67 -3.05
CA ALA A 129 10.95 15.52 -1.84
C ALA A 129 10.45 16.49 -0.75
N PRO A 130 10.56 16.12 0.53
CA PRO A 130 10.32 17.04 1.64
C PRO A 130 11.20 18.29 1.56
N LYS A 131 10.81 19.36 2.26
CA LYS A 131 11.63 20.57 2.34
C LYS A 131 12.97 20.24 3.01
N PRO A 132 14.09 20.81 2.56
CA PRO A 132 15.41 20.51 3.14
C PRO A 132 15.49 20.71 4.67
N GLY A 133 14.79 21.71 5.21
CA GLY A 133 14.73 21.97 6.66
C GLY A 133 13.98 20.91 7.48
N ASP A 134 13.16 20.08 6.82
CA ASP A 134 12.39 19.00 7.46
C ASP A 134 13.10 17.64 7.35
N VAL A 135 14.24 17.56 6.65
CA VAL A 135 15.00 16.32 6.46
C VAL A 135 16.17 16.28 7.43
N LEU A 136 16.26 15.22 8.23
CA LEU A 136 17.43 14.94 9.05
C LEU A 136 18.63 14.67 8.14
N SER A 137 19.63 15.53 8.21
CA SER A 137 20.95 15.21 7.70
C SER A 137 21.50 14.05 8.53
N ALA A 138 21.77 12.92 7.89
CA ALA A 138 22.75 11.98 8.41
C ALA A 138 24.07 12.77 8.49
N GLY A 139 24.49 13.12 9.70
CA GLY A 139 25.74 13.83 9.94
C GLY A 139 26.90 13.07 9.30
N GLY A 140 27.83 13.83 8.70
CA GLY A 140 29.14 13.34 8.29
C GLY A 140 30.06 13.06 9.46
#